data_AF-A0A2N1NNR8-F1
#
_entry.id   AF-A0A2N1NNR8-F1
#
_cell.length_a   1.000
_cell.length_b   1.000
_cell.length_c   1.000
_cell.angle_alpha   90.00
_cell.angle_beta   90.00
_cell.angle_gamma   90.00
#
_symmetry.space_group_name_H-M   'P 1'
#
loop_
_entity.id
_entity.type
_entity.pdbx_description
1 polymer ?
#
loop_
_entity_poly.entity_id
_entity_poly.type
_entity_poly.pdbx_seq_one_letter_code
_entity_poly.pdbx_strand_id
1 'polypeptide(L)' 'MKLHLLLYLSEDLKALHNAGYVHRYYKHPSSVLVFDDSFCAIETFLECKTLPLSNTDEIGGWYPY' A
#
# COMPACT_ATOMS: atom_id res chain seq x y z
N MET A 1 3.86 -5.28 -15.53
CA MET A 1 4.72 -4.80 -14.42
C MET A 1 5.95 -5.70 -14.33
N LYS A 2 7.14 -5.13 -14.19
CA LYS A 2 8.38 -5.89 -13.95
C LYS A 2 8.42 -6.33 -12.47
N LEU A 3 9.01 -7.48 -12.19
CA LEU A 3 8.98 -8.10 -10.85
C LEU A 3 9.63 -7.23 -9.76
N HIS A 4 10.69 -6.51 -10.12
CA HIS A 4 11.39 -5.60 -9.19
C HIS A 4 10.54 -4.40 -8.77
N LEU A 5 9.66 -3.90 -9.64
CA LEU A 5 8.75 -2.81 -9.29
C LEU A 5 7.67 -3.27 -8.30
N LEU A 6 7.24 -4.53 -8.37
CA LEU A 6 6.34 -5.10 -7.37
C LEU A 6 7.00 -5.22 -6.01
N LEU A 7 8.31 -5.48 -5.97
CA LEU A 7 9.07 -5.55 -4.73
C LEU A 7 9.11 -4.19 -4.03
N TYR A 8 9.50 -3.12 -4.73
CA TYR A 8 9.50 -1.76 -4.16
C TYR A 8 8.12 -1.34 -3.64
N LEU A 9 7.07 -1.60 -4.42
CA LEU A 9 5.70 -1.30 -3.99
C LEU A 9 5.33 -2.07 -2.72
N SER A 10 5.74 -3.34 -2.62
CA SER A 10 5.46 -4.16 -1.43
C SER A 10 6.18 -3.65 -0.18
N GLU A 11 7.39 -3.10 -0.33
CA GLU A 11 8.16 -2.50 0.75
C GLU A 11 7.50 -1.20 1.26
N ASP A 12 7.06 -0.34 0.35
CA ASP A 12 6.31 0.89 0.67
C ASP A 12 5.00 0.57 1.39
N LEU A 13 4.22 -0.40 0.87
CA LEU A 13 2.97 -0.84 1.50
C LEU A 13 3.20 -1.43 2.90
N LYS A 14 4.29 -2.18 3.09
CA LYS A 14 4.68 -2.72 4.39
C LYS A 14 5.04 -1.60 5.38
N ALA A 15 5.83 -0.62 4.95
CA ALA A 15 6.20 0.53 5.78
C ALA A 15 4.95 1.31 6.21
N LEU A 16 4.03 1.52 5.28
CA LEU A 16 2.76 2.21 5.53
C LEU A 16 1.87 1.43 6.50
N HIS A 17 1.75 0.11 6.33
CA HIS A 17 1.01 -0.75 7.24
C HIS A 17 1.60 -0.73 8.65
N ASN A 18 2.92 -0.77 8.78
CA ASN A 18 3.60 -0.63 10.07
C ASN A 18 3.38 0.74 10.73
N ALA A 19 3.14 1.79 9.94
CA ALA A 19 2.76 3.10 10.43
C ALA A 19 1.26 3.21 10.78
N GLY A 20 0.48 2.13 10.58
CA GLY A 20 -0.95 2.11 10.87
C GLY A 20 -1.82 2.68 9.74
N TYR A 21 -1.35 2.66 8.50
CA TYR A 21 -2.09 3.14 7.33
C TYR A 21 -2.21 2.07 6.25
N VAL A 22 -3.27 2.14 5.45
CA VAL A 22 -3.48 1.27 4.28
C VAL A 22 -3.66 2.12 3.03
N HIS A 23 -2.85 1.86 2.01
CA HIS A 23 -2.97 2.48 0.69
C HIS A 23 -3.67 1.55 -0.30
N ARG A 24 -4.75 2.04 -0.92
CA ARG A 24 -5.55 1.28 -1.91
C ARG A 24 -5.07 1.51 -3.34
N TYR A 25 -3.83 1.12 -3.62
CA TYR A 25 -3.17 1.40 -4.90
C TYR A 25 -3.93 0.81 -6.11
N TYR A 26 -4.69 -0.26 -5.93
CA TYR A 26 -5.51 -0.90 -6.97
C TYR A 26 -6.74 -0.08 -7.39
N LYS A 27 -7.27 0.81 -6.53
CA LYS A 27 -8.38 1.70 -6.89
C LYS A 27 -7.90 2.89 -7.71
N HIS A 28 -6.68 3.36 -7.42
CA HIS A 28 -6.08 4.52 -8.07
C HIS A 28 -4.65 4.20 -8.45
N PRO A 29 -4.41 3.44 -9.54
CA PRO A 29 -3.07 3.08 -9.96
C PRO A 29 -2.19 4.29 -10.30
N SER A 30 -2.79 5.46 -10.58
CA SER A 30 -2.10 6.75 -10.74
C SER A 30 -1.42 7.26 -9.46
N SER A 31 -1.73 6.70 -8.29
CA SER A 31 -1.06 7.02 -7.02
C SER A 31 0.34 6.42 -6.89
N VAL A 32 0.69 5.48 -7.78
CA VAL A 32 2.01 4.84 -7.81
C VAL A 32 2.80 5.43 -8.97
N LEU A 33 3.85 6.17 -8.65
CA LEU A 33 4.81 6.65 -9.63
C LEU A 33 5.84 5.57 -9.93
N VAL A 34 6.21 5.46 -11.19
CA VAL A 34 7.33 4.62 -11.64
C VAL A 34 8.40 5.54 -12.21
N PHE A 35 9.59 5.50 -11.63
CA PHE A 35 10.73 6.31 -12.06
C PHE A 35 11.65 5.46 -12.94
N ASP A 36 11.78 5.86 -14.20
CA ASP A 36 12.71 5.28 -15.19
C ASP A 36 12.69 3.74 -15.23
N ASP A 37 11.51 3.13 -15.01
CA ASP A 37 11.32 1.68 -14.95
C ASP A 37 12.21 0.95 -13.92
N SER A 38 12.84 1.71 -13.01
CA SER A 38 13.89 1.27 -12.10
C SER A 38 13.35 1.05 -10.68
N PHE A 39 12.51 1.97 -10.20
CA PHE A 39 11.82 1.84 -8.92
C PHE A 39 10.42 2.48 -9.00
N CYS A 40 9.56 2.13 -8.06
CA CYS A 40 8.26 2.76 -7.91
C CYS A 40 8.10 3.29 -6.50
N ALA A 41 7.26 4.31 -6.34
CA ALA A 41 6.94 4.90 -5.06
C ALA A 41 5.48 5.31 -5.00
N ILE A 42 4.91 5.29 -3.80
CA ILE A 42 3.59 5.87 -3.55
C ILE A 42 3.72 7.39 -3.53
N GLU A 43 3.12 8.07 -4.50
CA GLU A 43 3.20 9.53 -4.67
C GLU A 43 2.29 10.27 -3.70
N THR A 44 1.09 9.73 -3.46
CA THR A 44 0.05 10.42 -2.71
C THR A 44 -0.52 9.54 -1.62
N PHE A 45 -0.54 10.08 -0.40
CA PHE A 45 -1.16 9.43 0.76
C PHE A 45 -2.62 9.87 0.95
N LEU A 46 -3.21 10.61 0.00
CA LEU A 46 -4.57 11.18 0.16
C LEU A 46 -5.64 10.11 0.41
N GLU A 47 -5.41 8.89 -0.08
CA GLU A 47 -6.32 7.76 0.10
C GLU A 47 -5.88 6.76 1.17
N CYS A 48 -4.83 7.10 1.92
CA CYS A 48 -4.40 6.27 3.03
C CYS A 48 -5.46 6.33 4.13
N LYS A 49 -6.02 5.16 4.45
CA LYS A 49 -6.92 5.03 5.58
C LYS A 49 -6.12 4.62 6.80
N THR A 50 -6.33 5.30 7.92
CA THR A 50 -5.83 4.85 9.23
C THR A 50 -6.44 3.49 9.54
N LEU A 51 -5.60 2.49 9.82
CA LEU A 51 -6.03 1.24 10.41
C LEU A 51 -6.60 1.54 11.80
N PRO A 52 -7.88 1.24 12.07
CA PRO A 52 -8.39 1.34 13.42
C PRO A 52 -7.58 0.40 14.32
N LEU A 53 -6.98 0.95 15.38
CA LEU A 53 -6.14 0.22 16.35
C LEU A 53 -6.92 -0.84 17.17
N SER A 54 -8.22 -1.07 16.90
CA SER A 54 -9.02 -2.06 17.60
C SER A 54 -8.78 -3.46 17.02
N ASN A 55 -7.67 -4.08 17.43
CA ASN A 55 -7.63 -5.52 17.48
C ASN A 55 -8.51 -5.97 18.64
N THR A 56 -9.65 -6.61 18.36
CA THR A 56 -10.16 -7.59 19.32
C THR A 56 -10.68 -8.87 18.70
N ASP A 57 -11.16 -8.93 17.45
CA ASP A 57 -11.73 -10.20 16.94
C ASP A 57 -11.63 -10.43 15.42
N GLU A 58 -10.48 -10.21 14.77
CA GLU A 58 -10.29 -10.67 13.37
C GLU A 58 -8.98 -11.44 13.17
N ILE A 59 -8.94 -12.64 13.73
CA ILE A 59 -8.15 -13.73 13.15
C ILE A 59 -8.82 -14.07 11.80
N GLY A 60 -8.30 -13.50 10.71
CA GLY A 60 -8.69 -13.89 9.35
C GLY A 60 -9.87 -13.10 8.77
N GLY A 61 -9.65 -11.83 8.46
CA GLY A 61 -10.59 -11.04 7.67
C GLY A 61 -9.84 -10.34 6.56
N TRP A 62 -10.06 -10.75 5.31
CA TRP A 62 -9.69 -9.93 4.17
C TRP A 62 -10.40 -8.58 4.34
N TYR A 63 -9.63 -7.50 4.56
CA TYR A 63 -10.19 -6.17 4.34
C TYR A 63 -10.79 -6.17 2.93
N PRO A 64 -12.08 -5.83 2.75
CA PRO A 64 -12.69 -5.85 1.44
C PRO A 64 -11.95 -4.84 0.55
N TYR A 65 -11.13 -5.39 -0.35
CA TYR A 65 -10.38 -4.68 -1.37
C TYR A 65 -11.38 -4.06 -2.36
#